data_AF-A0A9E3USA6-F1
#
_entry.id   AF-A0A9E3USA6-F1
#
_cell.length_a   1.000
_cell.length_b   1.000
_cell.length_c   1.000
_cell.angle_alpha   90.00
_cell.angle_beta   90.00
_cell.angle_gamma   90.00
#
_symmetry.space_group_name_H-M   'P 1'
#
loop_
_entity.id
_entity.type
_entity.pdbx_description
1 polymer ?
#
loop_
_entity_poly.entity_id
_entity_poly.type
_entity_poly.pdbx_seq_one_letter_code
_entity_poly.pdbx_strand_id
1 'polypeptide(L)'
;MKPNPYLLGAILLLGVWGLIRCWRVAEARERWEQSNRPREEQLAATRSGLAEEKERLEILRREYSEVRQARQYVTARAAGLAGAMHETVQATTWNQAPAQWPAWEPDSPFIWLSKDTLARLHPSGLNPDGSLHPDVAAVMTLAPERLESLNRTLKGLMQEFRAAKAARSHPIEEHPDKHLDQPGRKWTIQVEPMGELGQTLQQQFRDALQAHLGEQRMGILLEASEGWLSQHFDATATEPLLISVLRTEEGQTSVVFRRGTSHHSVWGDIALGDYIPAHILPLFDPILNPDSSE
;
A
#
# COMPACT_ATOMS: atom_id res chain seq x y z
N MET A 1 -54.47 -67.97 44.68
CA MET A 1 -53.00 -68.10 44.71
C MET A 1 -52.42 -66.82 45.28
N LYS A 2 -51.76 -66.86 46.44
CA LYS A 2 -51.08 -65.69 47.01
C LYS A 2 -49.75 -65.49 46.27
N PRO A 3 -49.43 -64.30 45.74
CA PRO A 3 -48.18 -64.08 45.03
C PRO A 3 -47.00 -64.30 45.98
N ASN A 4 -45.98 -64.99 45.49
CA ASN A 4 -44.80 -65.34 46.27
C ASN A 4 -43.99 -64.05 46.57
N PRO A 5 -43.89 -63.61 47.83
CA PRO A 5 -43.29 -62.32 48.19
C PRO A 5 -41.82 -62.20 47.76
N TYR A 6 -41.11 -63.32 47.65
CA TYR A 6 -39.72 -63.37 47.19
C TYR A 6 -39.57 -63.02 45.70
N LEU A 7 -40.58 -63.32 44.88
CA LEU A 7 -40.56 -63.07 43.43
C LEU A 7 -40.80 -61.58 43.11
N LEU A 8 -41.68 -60.94 43.88
CA LEU A 8 -41.86 -59.48 43.84
C LEU A 8 -40.62 -58.73 44.33
N GLY A 9 -39.96 -59.22 45.39
CA GLY A 9 -38.71 -58.64 45.88
C GLY A 9 -37.56 -58.71 44.86
N ALA A 10 -37.42 -59.84 44.15
CA ALA A 10 -36.40 -60.02 43.13
C ALA A 10 -36.60 -59.11 41.90
N ILE A 11 -37.85 -58.91 41.47
CA ILE A 11 -38.18 -58.01 40.35
C ILE A 11 -37.89 -56.55 40.73
N LEU A 12 -38.22 -56.13 41.95
CA LEU A 12 -37.89 -54.80 42.46
C LEU A 12 -36.38 -54.56 42.52
N LEU A 13 -35.61 -55.54 43.00
CA LEU A 13 -34.14 -55.44 43.05
C LEU A 13 -33.52 -55.33 41.66
N LEU A 14 -34.01 -56.08 40.68
CA LEU A 14 -33.56 -55.98 39.29
C LEU A 14 -33.93 -54.64 38.65
N GLY A 15 -35.13 -54.12 38.92
CA GLY A 15 -35.55 -52.79 38.47
C GLY A 15 -34.69 -51.67 39.04
N VAL A 16 -34.40 -51.72 40.34
CA VAL A 16 -33.51 -50.76 41.02
C VAL A 16 -32.07 -50.86 40.51
N TRP A 17 -31.56 -52.08 40.31
CA TRP A 17 -30.22 -52.29 39.76
C TRP A 17 -30.10 -51.79 38.31
N GLY A 18 -31.13 -52.01 37.47
CA GLY A 18 -31.20 -51.48 36.12
C GLY A 18 -31.17 -49.95 36.08
N LEU A 19 -31.94 -49.29 36.96
CA LEU A 19 -31.97 -47.83 37.07
C LEU A 19 -30.62 -47.26 37.51
N ILE A 20 -29.96 -47.87 38.51
CA ILE A 20 -28.63 -47.45 38.97
C ILE A 20 -27.59 -47.59 37.85
N ARG A 21 -27.68 -48.66 37.04
CA ARG A 21 -26.76 -48.88 35.93
C ARG A 21 -26.98 -47.86 34.80
N CYS A 22 -28.23 -47.56 34.45
CA CYS A 22 -28.56 -46.52 33.47
C CYS A 22 -28.09 -45.14 33.93
N TRP A 23 -28.30 -44.81 35.22
CA TRP A 23 -27.86 -43.54 35.80
C TRP A 23 -26.32 -43.39 35.74
N ARG A 24 -25.55 -44.43 36.11
CA ARG A 24 -24.09 -44.39 36.00
C ARG A 24 -23.58 -44.24 34.58
N VAL A 25 -24.25 -44.85 33.59
CA VAL A 25 -23.86 -44.72 32.18
C VAL A 25 -24.16 -43.31 31.66
N ALA A 26 -25.30 -42.73 32.04
CA ALA A 26 -25.64 -41.35 31.70
C ALA A 26 -24.62 -40.35 32.29
N GLU A 27 -24.25 -40.54 33.55
CA GLU A 27 -23.28 -39.67 34.25
C GLU A 27 -21.86 -39.82 33.67
N ALA A 28 -21.44 -41.03 33.32
CA ALA A 28 -20.15 -41.27 32.66
C ALA A 28 -20.10 -40.62 31.27
N ARG A 29 -21.22 -40.63 30.54
CA ARG A 29 -21.34 -39.98 29.24
C ARG A 29 -21.25 -38.47 29.36
N GLU A 30 -21.96 -37.87 30.32
CA GLU A 30 -21.93 -36.43 30.55
C GLU A 30 -20.53 -35.94 30.96
N ARG A 31 -19.82 -36.68 31.82
CA ARG A 31 -18.43 -36.38 32.17
C ARG A 31 -17.47 -36.51 30.98
N TRP A 32 -17.69 -37.50 30.12
CA TRP A 32 -16.89 -37.69 28.90
C TRP A 32 -17.11 -36.54 27.91
N GLU A 33 -18.37 -36.12 27.71
CA GLU A 33 -18.74 -34.98 26.87
C GLU A 33 -18.16 -33.67 27.43
N GLN A 34 -18.28 -33.42 28.74
CA GLN A 34 -17.69 -32.25 29.39
C GLN A 34 -16.15 -32.23 29.29
N SER A 35 -15.48 -33.38 29.41
CA SER A 35 -14.03 -33.47 29.32
C SER A 35 -13.49 -33.34 27.89
N ASN A 36 -14.26 -33.73 26.87
CA ASN A 36 -13.81 -33.69 25.48
C ASN A 36 -14.19 -32.41 24.74
N ARG A 37 -15.26 -31.73 25.14
CA ARG A 37 -15.67 -30.45 24.57
C ARG A 37 -14.53 -29.41 24.42
N PRO A 38 -13.70 -29.13 25.45
CA PRO A 38 -12.62 -28.15 25.29
C PRO A 38 -11.52 -28.65 24.33
N ARG A 39 -11.31 -29.97 24.21
CA ARG A 39 -10.34 -30.53 23.26
C ARG A 39 -10.84 -30.44 21.83
N GLU A 40 -12.14 -30.66 21.62
CA GLU A 40 -12.78 -30.48 20.31
C GLU A 40 -12.77 -29.02 19.88
N GLU A 41 -13.02 -28.08 20.80
CA GLU A 41 -12.92 -26.64 20.56
C GLU A 41 -11.46 -26.23 20.23
N GLN A 42 -10.46 -26.75 20.95
CA GLN A 42 -9.04 -26.52 20.63
C GLN A 42 -8.63 -27.11 19.27
N LEU A 43 -9.12 -28.30 18.92
CA LEU A 43 -8.86 -28.92 17.61
C LEU A 43 -9.54 -28.14 16.47
N ALA A 44 -10.74 -27.61 16.69
CA ALA A 44 -11.41 -26.74 15.74
C ALA A 44 -10.64 -25.43 15.54
N ALA A 45 -10.21 -24.78 16.62
CA ALA A 45 -9.45 -23.53 16.58
C ALA A 45 -8.06 -23.68 15.94
N THR A 46 -7.35 -24.78 16.19
CA THR A 46 -6.07 -25.06 15.53
C THR A 46 -6.23 -25.38 14.05
N ARG A 47 -7.31 -26.07 13.67
CA ARG A 47 -7.61 -26.33 12.25
C ARG A 47 -7.98 -25.04 11.51
N SER A 48 -8.77 -24.15 12.12
CA SER A 48 -9.10 -22.86 11.51
C SER A 48 -7.86 -21.99 11.36
N GLY A 49 -7.01 -21.89 12.39
CA GLY A 49 -5.74 -21.15 12.29
C GLY A 49 -4.79 -21.69 11.23
N LEU A 50 -4.72 -23.02 11.07
CA LEU A 50 -3.90 -23.65 10.02
C LEU A 50 -4.46 -23.40 8.60
N ALA A 51 -5.78 -23.28 8.46
CA ALA A 51 -6.41 -22.94 7.19
C ALA A 51 -6.12 -21.47 6.82
N GLU A 52 -6.22 -20.55 7.78
CA GLU A 52 -5.94 -19.12 7.58
C GLU A 52 -4.47 -18.88 7.20
N GLU A 53 -3.52 -19.51 7.90
CA GLU A 53 -2.10 -19.42 7.57
C GLU A 53 -1.77 -20.00 6.19
N LYS A 54 -2.43 -21.08 5.78
CA LYS A 54 -2.29 -21.62 4.43
C LYS A 54 -2.80 -20.65 3.37
N GLU A 55 -3.94 -20.02 3.62
CA GLU A 55 -4.50 -19.02 2.72
C GLU A 55 -3.56 -17.80 2.59
N ARG A 56 -3.02 -17.29 3.71
CA ARG A 56 -2.02 -16.22 3.71
C ARG A 56 -0.77 -16.60 2.91
N LEU A 57 -0.24 -17.81 3.09
CA LEU A 57 0.91 -18.31 2.33
C LEU A 57 0.61 -18.42 0.83
N GLU A 58 -0.60 -18.83 0.45
CA GLU A 58 -0.99 -18.89 -0.95
C GLU A 58 -1.12 -17.52 -1.60
N ILE A 59 -1.65 -16.53 -0.86
CA ILE A 59 -1.72 -15.13 -1.31
C ILE A 59 -0.31 -14.58 -1.52
N LEU A 60 0.57 -14.70 -0.52
CA LEU A 60 1.96 -14.24 -0.61
C LEU A 60 2.72 -14.92 -1.76
N ARG A 61 2.45 -16.21 -2.00
CA ARG A 61 3.07 -16.95 -3.11
C ARG A 61 2.59 -16.44 -4.47
N ARG A 62 1.31 -16.08 -4.61
CA ARG A 62 0.77 -15.45 -5.83
C ARG A 62 1.40 -14.09 -6.06
N GLU A 63 1.39 -13.21 -5.07
CA GLU A 63 2.01 -11.88 -5.13
C GLU A 63 3.49 -11.97 -5.52
N TYR A 64 4.25 -12.86 -4.88
CA TYR A 64 5.66 -13.06 -5.21
C TYR A 64 5.86 -13.55 -6.65
N SER A 65 4.98 -14.42 -7.14
CA SER A 65 5.05 -14.91 -8.52
C SER A 65 4.74 -13.82 -9.55
N GLU A 66 3.79 -12.93 -9.26
CA GLU A 66 3.46 -11.77 -10.09
C GLU A 66 4.61 -10.78 -10.15
N VAL A 67 5.21 -10.45 -9.00
CA VAL A 67 6.40 -9.58 -8.93
C VAL A 67 7.56 -10.18 -9.71
N ARG A 68 7.78 -11.50 -9.61
CA ARG A 68 8.83 -12.19 -10.35
C ARG A 68 8.57 -12.16 -11.86
N GLN A 69 7.33 -12.40 -12.29
CA GLN A 69 6.96 -12.34 -13.72
C GLN A 69 7.09 -10.91 -14.28
N ALA A 70 6.66 -9.89 -13.52
CA ALA A 70 6.84 -8.50 -13.89
C ALA A 70 8.33 -8.16 -14.06
N ARG A 71 9.19 -8.59 -13.12
CA ARG A 71 10.63 -8.39 -13.22
C ARG A 71 11.22 -9.10 -14.45
N GLN A 72 10.81 -10.35 -14.70
CA GLN A 72 11.26 -11.10 -15.87
C GLN A 72 10.83 -10.44 -17.18
N TYR A 73 9.60 -9.96 -17.25
CA TYR A 73 9.07 -9.22 -18.39
C TYR A 73 9.88 -7.94 -18.65
N VAL A 74 10.16 -7.15 -17.61
CA VAL A 74 10.99 -5.94 -17.74
C VAL A 74 12.41 -6.30 -18.21
N THR A 75 13.04 -7.33 -17.65
CA THR A 75 14.38 -7.76 -18.11
C THR A 75 14.39 -8.29 -19.54
N ALA A 76 13.37 -9.05 -19.94
CA ALA A 76 13.26 -9.57 -21.29
C ALA A 76 12.97 -8.46 -22.31
N ARG A 77 12.15 -7.47 -21.94
CA ARG A 77 11.88 -6.28 -22.74
C ARG A 77 13.14 -5.43 -22.89
N ALA A 78 13.90 -5.22 -21.81
CA ALA A 78 15.18 -4.52 -21.85
C ALA A 78 16.21 -5.25 -22.74
N ALA A 79 16.29 -6.58 -22.66
CA ALA A 79 17.14 -7.39 -23.51
C ALA A 79 16.70 -7.37 -24.99
N GLY A 80 15.40 -7.41 -25.25
CA GLY A 80 14.83 -7.30 -26.60
C GLY A 80 15.06 -5.94 -27.24
N LEU A 81 14.90 -4.86 -26.46
CA LEU A 81 15.30 -3.50 -26.86
C LEU A 81 16.81 -3.44 -27.15
N ALA A 82 17.65 -3.96 -26.26
CA ALA A 82 19.10 -4.00 -26.50
C ALA A 82 19.47 -4.78 -27.77
N GLY A 83 18.81 -5.90 -28.04
CA GLY A 83 19.01 -6.70 -29.27
C GLY A 83 18.54 -5.97 -30.54
N ALA A 84 17.33 -5.39 -30.52
CA ALA A 84 16.78 -4.63 -31.64
C ALA A 84 17.60 -3.36 -31.93
N MET A 85 18.17 -2.73 -30.89
CA MET A 85 19.08 -1.59 -31.03
C MET A 85 20.45 -2.02 -31.60
N HIS A 86 20.91 -3.24 -31.33
CA HIS A 86 22.15 -3.77 -31.90
C HIS A 86 22.05 -4.03 -33.41
N GLU A 87 20.86 -4.36 -33.91
CA GLU A 87 20.61 -4.56 -35.35
C GLU A 87 20.41 -3.24 -36.13
N THR A 88 19.96 -2.17 -35.46
CA THR A 88 19.62 -0.90 -36.12
C THR A 88 20.71 0.16 -36.02
N VAL A 89 21.62 0.07 -35.05
CA VAL A 89 22.72 1.02 -34.88
C VAL A 89 23.97 0.46 -35.57
N GLN A 90 24.41 1.09 -36.66
CA GLN A 90 25.79 0.89 -37.13
C GLN A 90 26.73 1.29 -35.99
N ALA A 91 27.23 0.29 -35.27
CA ALA A 91 28.00 0.43 -34.03
C ALA A 91 29.32 1.21 -34.18
N THR A 92 29.66 1.68 -35.38
CA THR A 92 30.89 2.42 -35.67
C THR A 92 30.80 3.92 -35.34
N THR A 93 29.62 4.55 -35.37
CA THR A 93 29.53 6.02 -35.18
C THR A 93 29.66 6.43 -33.71
N TRP A 94 29.30 5.55 -32.78
CA TRP A 94 29.19 5.85 -31.35
C TRP A 94 30.34 5.26 -30.50
N ASN A 95 31.47 4.90 -31.12
CA ASN A 95 32.61 4.31 -30.40
C ASN A 95 33.59 5.34 -29.80
N GLN A 96 33.42 6.63 -30.12
CA GLN A 96 34.25 7.68 -29.55
C GLN A 96 33.47 8.44 -28.49
N ALA A 97 34.06 8.51 -27.30
CA ALA A 97 33.48 9.27 -26.22
C ALA A 97 33.47 10.77 -26.59
N PRO A 98 32.35 11.48 -26.35
CA PRO A 98 32.24 12.89 -26.66
C PRO A 98 33.21 13.72 -25.83
N ALA A 99 33.64 14.86 -26.38
CA ALA A 99 34.61 15.76 -25.73
C ALA A 99 34.08 16.40 -24.43
N GLN A 100 32.75 16.44 -24.26
CA GLN A 100 32.07 17.04 -23.12
C GLN A 100 30.98 16.10 -22.60
N TRP A 101 30.80 16.08 -21.28
CA TRP A 101 29.85 15.22 -20.57
C TRP A 101 28.91 16.10 -19.72
N PRO A 102 27.59 15.82 -19.69
CA PRO A 102 26.85 14.89 -20.53
C PRO A 102 26.77 15.34 -21.98
N ALA A 103 26.72 14.40 -22.92
CA ALA A 103 26.44 14.71 -24.33
C ALA A 103 25.08 14.17 -24.74
N TRP A 104 24.26 15.07 -25.28
CA TRP A 104 22.98 14.77 -25.92
C TRP A 104 23.16 14.93 -27.42
N GLU A 105 23.17 13.81 -28.14
CA GLU A 105 23.17 13.83 -29.60
C GLU A 105 21.75 13.59 -30.11
N PRO A 106 21.18 14.50 -30.92
CA PRO A 106 19.78 14.41 -31.36
C PRO A 106 19.45 13.09 -32.09
N ASP A 107 20.43 12.56 -32.82
CA ASP A 107 20.28 11.33 -33.61
C ASP A 107 20.62 10.06 -32.80
N SER A 108 21.04 10.20 -31.54
CA SER A 108 21.39 9.08 -30.68
C SER A 108 20.24 8.71 -29.75
N PRO A 109 19.87 7.42 -29.65
CA PRO A 109 18.96 6.96 -28.61
C PRO A 109 19.65 6.83 -27.24
N PHE A 110 20.96 7.12 -27.16
CA PHE A 110 21.76 6.99 -25.94
C PHE A 110 22.28 8.34 -25.45
N ILE A 111 22.44 8.45 -24.13
CA ILE A 111 23.14 9.56 -23.50
C ILE A 111 24.47 9.09 -22.92
N TRP A 112 25.52 9.89 -23.10
CA TRP A 112 26.83 9.61 -22.53
C TRP A 112 26.93 10.20 -21.14
N LEU A 113 27.07 9.33 -20.14
CA LEU A 113 27.22 9.68 -18.72
C LEU A 113 28.48 9.06 -18.12
N SER A 114 29.14 9.80 -17.24
CA SER A 114 30.21 9.22 -16.42
C SER A 114 29.62 8.27 -15.38
N LYS A 115 30.40 7.25 -14.99
CA LYS A 115 29.99 6.28 -13.95
C LYS A 115 29.66 6.97 -12.62
N ASP A 116 30.44 8.00 -12.27
CA ASP A 116 30.22 8.75 -11.03
C ASP A 116 28.91 9.52 -11.06
N THR A 117 28.53 10.08 -12.21
CA THR A 117 27.25 10.76 -12.37
C THR A 117 26.09 9.77 -12.32
N LEU A 118 26.23 8.61 -12.98
CA LEU A 118 25.23 7.54 -12.91
C LEU A 118 24.99 7.08 -11.47
N ALA A 119 26.04 6.94 -10.66
CA ALA A 119 25.93 6.52 -9.26
C ALA A 119 25.18 7.52 -8.36
N ARG A 120 25.11 8.80 -8.76
CA ARG A 120 24.38 9.86 -8.04
C ARG A 120 22.97 10.10 -8.56
N LEU A 121 22.57 9.47 -9.66
CA LEU A 121 21.25 9.70 -10.23
C LEU A 121 20.14 9.18 -9.31
N HIS A 122 19.22 10.08 -8.96
CA HIS A 122 18.06 9.73 -8.17
C HIS A 122 17.06 8.94 -9.02
N PRO A 123 16.51 7.80 -8.54
CA PRO A 123 15.65 6.93 -9.35
C PRO A 123 14.42 7.63 -9.92
N SER A 124 13.81 8.54 -9.16
CA SER A 124 12.58 9.24 -9.54
C SER A 124 12.80 10.51 -10.37
N GLY A 125 14.02 11.01 -10.52
CA GLY A 125 14.29 12.32 -11.16
C GLY A 125 13.85 13.56 -10.35
N LEU A 126 12.75 13.45 -9.60
CA LEU A 126 12.06 14.51 -8.88
C LEU A 126 12.14 14.32 -7.36
N ASN A 127 12.23 15.45 -6.64
CA ASN A 127 12.14 15.54 -5.19
C ASN A 127 10.69 15.45 -4.71
N PRO A 128 10.44 15.16 -3.42
CA PRO A 128 9.08 15.15 -2.86
C PRO A 128 8.30 16.46 -3.05
N ASP A 129 8.96 17.61 -3.15
CA ASP A 129 8.32 18.91 -3.40
C ASP A 129 8.02 19.17 -4.89
N GLY A 130 8.31 18.21 -5.77
CA GLY A 130 8.15 18.28 -7.22
C GLY A 130 9.28 18.97 -7.96
N SER A 131 10.32 19.45 -7.26
CA SER A 131 11.49 20.00 -7.96
C SER A 131 12.33 18.93 -8.63
N LEU A 132 12.98 19.30 -9.73
CA LEU A 132 13.97 18.48 -10.41
C LEU A 132 15.24 18.38 -9.56
N HIS A 133 15.73 17.16 -9.34
CA HIS A 133 16.94 16.92 -8.58
C HIS A 133 18.15 17.56 -9.28
N PRO A 134 19.07 18.25 -8.57
CA PRO A 134 20.22 18.91 -9.19
C PRO A 134 21.09 18.00 -10.05
N ASP A 135 21.38 16.77 -9.58
CA ASP A 135 22.16 15.79 -10.36
C ASP A 135 21.46 15.38 -11.66
N VAL A 136 20.12 15.29 -11.63
CA VAL A 136 19.32 14.95 -12.81
C VAL A 136 19.31 16.14 -13.77
N ALA A 137 19.14 17.36 -13.26
CA ALA A 137 19.24 18.58 -14.04
C ALA A 137 20.60 18.73 -14.73
N ALA A 138 21.69 18.37 -14.04
CA ALA A 138 23.03 18.35 -14.61
C ALA A 138 23.12 17.35 -15.77
N VAL A 139 22.56 16.14 -15.61
CA VAL A 139 22.45 15.15 -16.70
C VAL A 139 21.63 15.67 -17.87
N MET A 140 20.54 16.39 -17.60
CA MET A 140 19.71 17.01 -18.63
C MET A 140 20.35 18.26 -19.26
N THR A 141 21.59 18.61 -18.87
CA THR A 141 22.34 19.79 -19.33
C THR A 141 21.57 21.10 -19.12
N LEU A 142 20.78 21.17 -18.04
CA LEU A 142 20.00 22.35 -17.71
C LEU A 142 20.90 23.36 -16.98
N ALA A 143 20.98 24.58 -17.50
CA ALA A 143 21.73 25.66 -16.85
C ALA A 143 21.15 25.98 -15.45
N PRO A 144 21.97 26.34 -14.45
CA PRO A 144 21.51 26.58 -13.08
C PRO A 144 20.36 27.60 -12.98
N GLU A 145 20.40 28.66 -13.77
CA GLU A 145 19.38 29.72 -13.79
C GLU A 145 18.03 29.18 -14.32
N ARG A 146 18.10 28.30 -15.33
CA ARG A 146 16.92 27.63 -15.88
C ARG A 146 16.36 26.59 -14.90
N LEU A 147 17.23 25.88 -14.19
CA LEU A 147 16.84 24.95 -13.13
C LEU A 147 16.11 25.67 -12.01
N GLU A 148 16.62 26.81 -11.55
CA GLU A 148 15.98 27.58 -10.49
C GLU A 148 14.59 28.07 -10.91
N SER A 149 14.49 28.63 -12.13
CA SER A 149 13.21 29.06 -12.70
C SER A 149 12.22 27.91 -12.83
N LEU A 150 12.66 26.77 -13.38
CA LEU A 150 11.83 25.57 -13.52
C LEU A 150 11.36 25.07 -12.15
N ASN A 151 12.27 24.91 -11.20
CA ASN A 151 11.95 24.39 -9.87
C ASN A 151 11.00 25.32 -9.11
N ARG A 152 11.07 26.63 -9.32
CA ARG A 152 10.10 27.58 -8.75
C ARG A 152 8.69 27.31 -9.29
N THR A 153 8.56 27.13 -10.61
CA THR A 153 7.27 26.79 -11.26
C THR A 153 6.74 25.45 -10.79
N LEU A 154 7.58 24.39 -10.80
CA LEU A 154 7.16 23.04 -10.39
C LEU A 154 6.70 22.99 -8.93
N LYS A 155 7.44 23.66 -8.03
CA LYS A 155 7.05 23.77 -6.62
C LYS A 155 5.72 24.53 -6.46
N GLY A 156 5.53 25.61 -7.21
CA GLY A 156 4.27 26.37 -7.20
C GLY A 156 3.07 25.50 -7.60
N LEU A 157 3.19 24.76 -8.70
CA LEU A 157 2.16 23.82 -9.16
C LEU A 157 1.88 22.71 -8.15
N MET A 158 2.92 22.16 -7.51
CA MET A 158 2.75 21.17 -6.45
C MET A 158 2.08 21.74 -5.20
N GLN A 159 2.39 22.98 -4.83
CA GLN A 159 1.73 23.66 -3.71
C GLN A 159 0.26 23.91 -4.02
N GLU A 160 -0.07 24.36 -5.23
CA GLU A 160 -1.44 24.55 -5.68
C GLU A 160 -2.22 23.23 -5.68
N PHE A 161 -1.63 22.16 -6.20
CA PHE A 161 -2.24 20.82 -6.16
C PHE A 161 -2.52 20.36 -4.73
N ARG A 162 -1.56 20.52 -3.82
CA ARG A 162 -1.71 20.15 -2.40
C ARG A 162 -2.75 20.98 -1.69
N ALA A 163 -2.79 22.28 -1.94
CA ALA A 163 -3.78 23.18 -1.38
C ALA A 163 -5.19 22.83 -1.88
N ALA A 164 -5.35 22.57 -3.18
CA ALA A 164 -6.61 22.13 -3.75
C ALA A 164 -7.07 20.78 -3.19
N LYS A 165 -6.14 19.84 -2.98
CA LYS A 165 -6.43 18.55 -2.35
C LYS A 165 -6.85 18.71 -0.88
N ALA A 166 -6.14 19.53 -0.11
CA ALA A 166 -6.48 19.83 1.28
C ALA A 166 -7.84 20.53 1.41
N ALA A 167 -8.17 21.47 0.52
CA ALA A 167 -9.47 22.16 0.50
C ALA A 167 -10.65 21.22 0.19
N ARG A 168 -10.38 20.09 -0.49
CA ARG A 168 -11.34 19.02 -0.80
C ARG A 168 -11.32 17.89 0.23
N SER A 169 -10.58 18.08 1.32
CA SER A 169 -10.45 17.09 2.38
C SER A 169 -11.26 17.52 3.60
N HIS A 170 -12.10 16.64 4.12
CA HIS A 170 -12.94 16.94 5.27
C HIS A 170 -13.15 15.70 6.15
N PRO A 171 -13.37 15.87 7.46
CA PRO A 171 -13.66 14.76 8.34
C PRO A 171 -15.04 14.17 8.06
N ILE A 172 -15.15 12.85 8.24
CA ILE A 172 -16.41 12.11 8.16
C ILE A 172 -16.55 11.15 9.34
N GLU A 173 -17.79 10.82 9.69
CA GLU A 173 -18.10 9.85 10.76
C GLU A 173 -17.95 8.40 10.29
N GLU A 174 -18.00 8.13 8.98
CA GLU A 174 -17.83 6.78 8.47
C GLU A 174 -16.37 6.32 8.67
N HIS A 175 -16.23 5.16 9.30
CA HIS A 175 -14.94 4.48 9.46
C HIS A 175 -14.94 3.20 8.62
N PRO A 176 -13.82 2.85 7.97
CA PRO A 176 -13.71 1.59 7.24
C PRO A 176 -13.89 0.41 8.20
N ASP A 177 -14.46 -0.71 7.71
CA ASP A 177 -14.85 -1.88 8.51
C ASP A 177 -13.74 -2.37 9.45
N LYS A 178 -12.48 -2.31 9.00
CA LYS A 178 -11.32 -2.67 9.82
C LYS A 178 -11.24 -1.90 11.14
N HIS A 179 -11.74 -0.68 11.20
CA HIS A 179 -11.75 0.16 12.40
C HIS A 179 -13.08 0.11 13.16
N LEU A 180 -14.20 -0.38 12.60
CA LEU A 180 -15.53 -0.29 13.23
C LEU A 180 -15.56 -0.98 14.60
N ASP A 181 -15.03 -2.19 14.71
CA ASP A 181 -15.11 -2.99 15.94
C ASP A 181 -13.92 -2.85 16.89
N GLN A 182 -12.91 -2.07 16.50
CA GLN A 182 -11.70 -1.91 17.32
C GLN A 182 -11.88 -0.82 18.39
N PRO A 183 -11.44 -1.04 19.64
CA PRO A 183 -11.45 -0.02 20.67
C PRO A 183 -10.37 1.04 20.40
N GLY A 184 -10.67 2.29 20.75
CA GLY A 184 -9.75 3.42 20.59
C GLY A 184 -10.37 4.62 19.87
N ARG A 185 -9.58 5.70 19.77
CA ARG A 185 -10.01 6.94 19.11
C ARG A 185 -9.86 6.80 17.60
N LYS A 186 -10.95 7.05 16.88
CA LYS A 186 -11.02 6.94 15.41
C LYS A 186 -11.23 8.31 14.79
N TRP A 187 -10.62 8.52 13.63
CA TRP A 187 -10.81 9.73 12.83
C TRP A 187 -10.63 9.39 11.37
N THR A 188 -11.60 9.75 10.54
CA THR A 188 -11.53 9.53 9.11
C THR A 188 -11.60 10.86 8.38
N ILE A 189 -10.68 11.06 7.45
CA ILE A 189 -10.72 12.13 6.46
C ILE A 189 -11.13 11.54 5.12
N GLN A 190 -12.12 12.15 4.49
CA GLN A 190 -12.45 11.93 3.09
C GLN A 190 -11.78 12.99 2.24
N VAL A 191 -11.07 12.56 1.21
CA VAL A 191 -10.48 13.41 0.18
C VAL A 191 -11.28 13.21 -1.10
N GLU A 192 -11.98 14.24 -1.56
CA GLU A 192 -12.73 14.16 -2.81
C GLU A 192 -11.81 14.05 -4.03
N PRO A 193 -12.25 13.36 -5.10
CA PRO A 193 -11.56 13.38 -6.38
C PRO A 193 -11.37 14.80 -6.90
N MET A 194 -10.20 15.10 -7.47
CA MET A 194 -9.91 16.41 -8.02
C MET A 194 -10.48 16.62 -9.44
N GLY A 195 -10.77 15.53 -10.16
CA GLY A 195 -11.29 15.58 -11.53
C GLY A 195 -10.41 16.40 -12.47
N GLU A 196 -11.04 17.26 -13.26
CA GLU A 196 -10.38 18.10 -14.28
C GLU A 196 -9.28 19.02 -13.74
N LEU A 197 -9.46 19.56 -12.52
CA LEU A 197 -8.47 20.43 -11.89
C LEU A 197 -7.15 19.68 -11.64
N GLY A 198 -7.24 18.45 -11.13
CA GLY A 198 -6.07 17.60 -10.91
C GLY A 198 -5.34 17.30 -12.20
N GLN A 199 -6.09 17.02 -13.27
CA GLN A 199 -5.54 16.73 -14.60
C GLN A 199 -4.86 17.96 -15.20
N THR A 200 -5.47 19.14 -15.04
CA THR A 200 -4.91 20.41 -15.53
C THR A 200 -3.61 20.74 -14.83
N LEU A 201 -3.54 20.62 -13.50
CA LEU A 201 -2.31 20.86 -12.75
C LEU A 201 -1.21 19.85 -13.11
N GLN A 202 -1.56 18.58 -13.28
CA GLN A 202 -0.62 17.56 -13.74
C GLN A 202 -0.11 17.86 -15.16
N GLN A 203 -0.99 18.31 -16.06
CA GLN A 203 -0.61 18.67 -17.42
C GLN A 203 0.30 19.90 -17.42
N GLN A 204 -0.04 20.96 -16.67
CA GLN A 204 0.82 22.14 -16.52
C GLN A 204 2.20 21.79 -15.96
N PHE A 205 2.27 20.82 -15.04
CA PHE A 205 3.54 20.31 -14.53
C PHE A 205 4.37 19.65 -15.63
N ARG A 206 3.74 18.82 -16.48
CA ARG A 206 4.38 18.20 -17.65
C ARG A 206 4.80 19.23 -18.68
N ASP A 207 3.97 20.23 -18.97
CA ASP A 207 4.24 21.28 -19.94
C ASP A 207 5.42 22.15 -19.50
N ALA A 208 5.52 22.46 -18.20
CA ALA A 208 6.66 23.17 -17.62
C ALA A 208 7.97 22.38 -17.81
N LEU A 209 7.95 21.06 -17.60
CA LEU A 209 9.11 20.20 -17.90
C LEU A 209 9.43 20.20 -19.40
N GLN A 210 8.42 20.07 -20.26
CA GLN A 210 8.61 20.05 -21.71
C GLN A 210 9.24 21.33 -22.24
N ALA A 211 8.77 22.50 -21.78
CA ALA A 211 9.26 23.79 -22.22
C ALA A 211 10.75 24.01 -21.90
N HIS A 212 11.24 23.43 -20.80
CA HIS A 212 12.63 23.58 -20.36
C HIS A 212 13.57 22.48 -20.86
N LEU A 213 13.06 21.26 -21.03
CA LEU A 213 13.87 20.09 -21.36
C LEU A 213 13.79 19.71 -22.84
N GLY A 214 12.73 20.10 -23.54
CA GLY A 214 12.41 19.59 -24.88
C GLY A 214 11.91 18.14 -24.84
N GLU A 215 11.45 17.65 -25.99
CA GLU A 215 10.73 16.38 -26.10
C GLU A 215 11.58 15.16 -25.70
N GLN A 216 12.80 15.05 -26.23
CA GLN A 216 13.68 13.89 -25.98
C GLN A 216 14.03 13.72 -24.49
N ARG A 217 14.42 14.82 -23.83
CA ARG A 217 14.85 14.81 -22.42
C ARG A 217 13.67 14.61 -21.48
N MET A 218 12.53 15.22 -21.81
CA MET A 218 11.29 15.05 -21.08
C MET A 218 10.83 13.59 -21.10
N GLY A 219 10.90 12.91 -22.25
CA GLY A 219 10.49 11.51 -22.37
C GLY A 219 11.22 10.60 -21.36
N ILE A 220 12.54 10.71 -21.29
CA ILE A 220 13.37 9.93 -20.35
C ILE A 220 13.03 10.28 -18.89
N LEU A 221 12.90 11.58 -18.58
CA LEU A 221 12.56 12.00 -17.21
C LEU A 221 11.19 11.46 -16.80
N LEU A 222 10.18 11.55 -17.67
CA LEU A 222 8.82 11.12 -17.35
C LEU A 222 8.73 9.61 -17.17
N GLU A 223 9.45 8.82 -17.97
CA GLU A 223 9.52 7.36 -17.79
C GLU A 223 10.15 7.01 -16.43
N ALA A 224 11.26 7.66 -16.07
CA ALA A 224 11.88 7.47 -14.75
C ALA A 224 11.00 7.96 -13.59
N SER A 225 10.17 8.97 -13.84
CA SER A 225 9.32 9.62 -12.82
C SER A 225 7.90 9.06 -12.77
N GLU A 226 7.54 8.04 -13.56
CA GLU A 226 6.15 7.58 -13.69
C GLU A 226 5.56 7.19 -12.32
N GLY A 227 6.27 6.35 -11.57
CA GLY A 227 5.84 5.95 -10.23
C GLY A 227 5.72 7.13 -9.26
N TRP A 228 6.61 8.12 -9.36
CA TRP A 228 6.55 9.33 -8.55
C TRP A 228 5.31 10.16 -8.91
N LEU A 229 5.03 10.34 -10.20
CA LEU A 229 3.87 11.08 -10.70
C LEU A 229 2.57 10.41 -10.30
N SER A 230 2.46 9.09 -10.43
CA SER A 230 1.27 8.35 -9.99
C SER A 230 1.06 8.42 -8.47
N GLN A 231 2.14 8.44 -7.69
CA GLN A 231 2.07 8.54 -6.23
C GLN A 231 1.63 9.94 -5.77
N HIS A 232 2.11 11.00 -6.44
CA HIS A 232 1.90 12.38 -5.99
C HIS A 232 0.70 13.06 -6.66
N PHE A 233 0.49 12.78 -7.95
CA PHE A 233 -0.67 13.22 -8.71
C PHE A 233 -1.67 12.09 -8.80
N ASP A 234 -2.76 12.28 -8.09
CA ASP A 234 -3.90 11.39 -8.09
C ASP A 234 -5.01 11.85 -9.05
N ALA A 235 -4.59 12.49 -10.15
CA ALA A 235 -5.46 13.28 -11.02
C ALA A 235 -6.51 12.45 -11.78
N THR A 236 -6.29 11.13 -11.91
CA THR A 236 -7.19 10.22 -12.61
C THR A 236 -8.15 9.47 -11.69
N ALA A 237 -8.07 9.69 -10.37
CA ALA A 237 -9.00 9.07 -9.44
C ALA A 237 -10.43 9.57 -9.67
N THR A 238 -11.37 8.65 -9.74
CA THR A 238 -12.81 8.92 -9.83
C THR A 238 -13.54 8.68 -8.52
N GLU A 239 -12.90 7.99 -7.57
CA GLU A 239 -13.46 7.62 -6.28
C GLU A 239 -12.76 8.38 -5.15
N PRO A 240 -13.50 8.75 -4.09
CA PRO A 240 -12.91 9.42 -2.94
C PRO A 240 -11.88 8.52 -2.24
N LEU A 241 -10.82 9.15 -1.73
CA LEU A 241 -9.85 8.50 -0.85
C LEU A 241 -10.28 8.71 0.59
N LEU A 242 -10.48 7.64 1.33
CA LEU A 242 -10.63 7.69 2.78
C LEU A 242 -9.29 7.40 3.43
N ILE A 243 -8.90 8.25 4.38
CA ILE A 243 -7.74 8.06 5.24
C ILE A 243 -8.28 7.99 6.67
N SER A 244 -8.29 6.80 7.24
CA SER A 244 -8.77 6.56 8.61
C SER A 244 -7.61 6.23 9.52
N VAL A 245 -7.57 6.89 10.67
CA VAL A 245 -6.61 6.63 11.73
C VAL A 245 -7.35 6.10 12.94
N LEU A 246 -6.82 5.03 13.53
CA LEU A 246 -7.23 4.52 14.83
C LEU A 246 -6.02 4.57 15.76
N ARG A 247 -6.21 5.15 16.95
CA ARG A 247 -5.23 5.13 18.03
C ARG A 247 -5.80 4.36 19.21
N THR A 248 -5.14 3.28 19.60
CA THR A 248 -5.55 2.45 20.74
C THR A 248 -5.14 3.11 22.05
N GLU A 249 -5.74 2.68 23.16
CA GLU A 249 -5.37 3.14 24.51
C GLU A 249 -3.92 2.77 24.88
N GLU A 250 -3.40 1.70 24.28
CA GLU A 250 -2.00 1.24 24.43
C GLU A 250 -1.00 2.06 23.60
N GLY A 251 -1.48 3.06 22.85
CA GLY A 251 -0.67 3.95 22.03
C GLY A 251 -0.35 3.43 20.62
N GLN A 252 -0.83 2.25 20.25
CA GLN A 252 -0.65 1.74 18.89
C GLN A 252 -1.50 2.53 17.89
N THR A 253 -0.98 2.67 16.68
CA THR A 253 -1.61 3.45 15.61
C THR A 253 -1.84 2.56 14.38
N SER A 254 -3.05 2.65 13.85
CA SER A 254 -3.44 2.09 12.57
C SER A 254 -3.75 3.20 11.60
N VAL A 255 -3.24 3.11 10.39
CA VAL A 255 -3.66 3.97 9.28
C VAL A 255 -4.23 3.09 8.17
N VAL A 256 -5.47 3.35 7.78
CA VAL A 256 -6.17 2.68 6.70
C VAL A 256 -6.46 3.68 5.61
N PHE A 257 -6.09 3.33 4.39
CA PHE A 257 -6.42 4.09 3.20
C PHE A 257 -7.36 3.24 2.34
N ARG A 258 -8.52 3.78 1.98
CA ARG A 258 -9.53 3.10 1.15
C ARG A 258 -9.86 3.95 -0.06
N ARG A 259 -9.91 3.32 -1.23
CA ARG A 259 -10.46 3.90 -2.46
C ARG A 259 -11.25 2.83 -3.20
N GLY A 260 -12.57 3.01 -3.26
CA GLY A 260 -13.49 1.99 -3.73
C GLY A 260 -13.26 0.66 -3.01
N THR A 261 -12.96 -0.38 -3.78
CA THR A 261 -12.67 -1.72 -3.27
C THR A 261 -11.21 -1.92 -2.85
N SER A 262 -10.31 -1.03 -3.26
CA SER A 262 -8.90 -1.07 -2.87
C SER A 262 -8.72 -0.53 -1.46
N HIS A 263 -7.96 -1.23 -0.64
CA HIS A 263 -7.57 -0.74 0.67
C HIS A 263 -6.16 -1.18 1.02
N HIS A 264 -5.44 -0.31 1.73
CA HIS A 264 -4.16 -0.64 2.35
C HIS A 264 -4.16 -0.18 3.80
N SER A 265 -3.49 -0.93 4.67
CA SER A 265 -3.47 -0.66 6.10
C SER A 265 -2.09 -0.90 6.68
N VAL A 266 -1.66 -0.02 7.57
CA VAL A 266 -0.41 -0.13 8.32
C VAL A 266 -0.74 -0.06 9.80
N TRP A 267 -0.13 -0.94 10.60
CA TRP A 267 -0.36 -1.08 12.03
C TRP A 267 0.97 -1.09 12.79
N GLY A 268 1.04 -0.39 13.92
CA GLY A 268 2.15 -0.51 14.87
C GLY A 268 2.41 0.77 15.64
N ASP A 269 3.62 0.88 16.18
CA ASP A 269 4.16 2.15 16.67
C ASP A 269 4.69 2.96 15.49
N ILE A 270 3.78 3.66 14.82
CA ILE A 270 4.05 4.41 13.59
C ILE A 270 3.80 5.90 13.77
N ALA A 271 4.69 6.72 13.20
CA ALA A 271 4.47 8.15 13.11
C ALA A 271 3.51 8.45 11.94
N LEU A 272 2.40 9.15 12.20
CA LEU A 272 1.43 9.48 11.16
C LEU A 272 2.05 10.24 9.97
N GLY A 273 3.06 11.08 10.22
CA GLY A 273 3.74 11.85 9.18
C GLY A 273 4.49 11.00 8.14
N ASP A 274 4.77 9.73 8.44
CA ASP A 274 5.44 8.82 7.50
C ASP A 274 4.46 8.27 6.44
N TYR A 275 3.15 8.30 6.74
CA TYR A 275 2.11 7.70 5.91
C TYR A 275 1.11 8.73 5.38
N ILE A 276 0.76 9.73 6.20
CA ILE A 276 -0.21 10.76 5.85
C ILE A 276 0.53 11.94 5.23
N PRO A 277 0.13 12.38 4.02
CA PRO A 277 0.77 13.52 3.38
C PRO A 277 0.74 14.78 4.27
N ALA A 278 1.85 15.49 4.35
CA ALA A 278 2.01 16.65 5.24
C ALA A 278 0.95 17.75 5.06
N HIS A 279 0.36 17.87 3.87
CA HIS A 279 -0.71 18.86 3.58
C HIS A 279 -2.10 18.41 4.06
N ILE A 280 -2.27 17.13 4.39
CA ILE A 280 -3.50 16.55 4.96
C ILE A 280 -3.34 16.29 6.47
N LEU A 281 -2.11 16.09 6.94
CA LEU A 281 -1.79 15.79 8.34
C LEU A 281 -2.46 16.74 9.37
N PRO A 282 -2.55 18.07 9.15
CA PRO A 282 -3.23 18.97 10.09
C PRO A 282 -4.72 18.63 10.31
N LEU A 283 -5.37 17.94 9.37
CA LEU A 283 -6.76 17.52 9.54
C LEU A 283 -6.91 16.36 10.55
N PHE A 284 -5.80 15.77 11.00
CA PHE A 284 -5.75 14.74 12.04
C PHE A 284 -5.36 15.30 13.42
N ASP A 285 -5.29 16.63 13.58
CA ASP A 285 -4.99 17.27 14.86
C ASP A 285 -5.84 16.76 16.03
N PRO A 286 -7.15 16.47 15.88
CA PRO A 286 -7.93 15.90 16.98
C PRO A 286 -7.35 14.58 17.52
N ILE A 287 -6.76 13.72 16.68
CA ILE A 287 -6.10 12.48 17.13
C ILE A 287 -4.69 12.73 17.67
N LEU A 288 -3.97 13.68 17.08
CA LEU A 288 -2.58 13.97 17.44
C LEU A 288 -2.50 14.69 18.78
N ASN A 289 -3.38 15.67 18.98
CA ASN A 289 -3.43 16.57 20.13
C ASN A 289 -4.85 16.51 20.74
N PRO A 290 -5.14 15.51 21.58
CA PRO A 290 -6.47 15.34 22.14
C PRO A 290 -6.95 16.56 22.95
N ASP A 291 -6.03 17.33 23.53
CA ASP A 291 -6.30 18.48 24.39
C ASP A 291 -6.51 19.80 23.62
N SER A 292 -6.31 19.82 22.30
CA SER A 292 -6.49 21.03 21.47
C SER A 292 -7.91 21.20 20.91
N SER A 293 -8.87 20.39 21.39
CA SER A 293 -10.25 20.34 20.88
C SER A 293 -11.30 20.95 21.84
N GLU A 294 -10.86 21.69 22.87
CA GLU A 294 -11.73 22.47 23.78
C GLU A 294 -11.84 23.95 23.37
#